data_AF-A0A938R6S3-F1
#
_entry.id   AF-A0A938R6S3-F1
#
_cell.length_a   1.000
_cell.length_b   1.000
_cell.length_c   1.000
_cell.angle_alpha   90.00
_cell.angle_beta   90.00
_cell.angle_gamma   90.00
#
_symmetry.space_group_name_H-M   'P 1'
#
loop_
_entity.id
_entity.type
_entity.pdbx_description
1 polymer ?
#
loop_
_entity_poly.entity_id
_entity_poly.type
_entity_poly.pdbx_seq_one_letter_code
_entity_poly.pdbx_strand_id
1 'polypeptide(L)'
;MPNARKGLTDIRTHSGTVKDTVLPHKAHLRLCHIEMEIIRRNKEKKAAQQRIADIEARIQEIAAEKKLLLKVVEEKGDVSPQPQPGPRRSTGGFKIRY
;
A
#
# COMPACT_ATOMS: atom_id res chain seq x y z
N MET A 1 -66.53 20.20 -29.60
CA MET A 1 -65.16 19.65 -29.49
C MET A 1 -64.70 19.82 -28.06
N PRO A 2 -64.35 18.75 -27.32
CA PRO A 2 -63.89 18.92 -25.94
C PRO A 2 -62.44 19.41 -25.95
N ASN A 3 -62.19 20.56 -25.31
CA ASN A 3 -60.83 21.05 -25.06
C ASN A 3 -60.19 20.17 -24.00
N ALA A 4 -59.17 19.40 -24.39
CA ALA A 4 -58.37 18.60 -23.46
C ALA A 4 -57.74 19.52 -22.40
N ARG A 5 -58.09 19.30 -21.13
CA ARG A 5 -57.52 20.04 -20.00
C ARG A 5 -56.03 19.68 -19.88
N LYS A 6 -55.15 20.65 -20.11
CA LYS A 6 -53.71 20.51 -19.98
C LYS A 6 -53.36 20.15 -18.53
N GLY A 7 -52.62 19.07 -18.34
CA GLY A 7 -52.23 18.56 -17.03
C GLY A 7 -50.92 19.18 -16.51
N LEU A 8 -50.53 18.83 -15.28
CA LEU A 8 -49.22 19.19 -14.70
C LEU A 8 -48.04 18.74 -15.56
N THR A 9 -48.19 17.65 -16.31
CA THR A 9 -47.21 17.10 -17.25
C THR A 9 -47.07 17.91 -18.53
N ASP A 10 -48.06 18.75 -18.87
CA ASP A 10 -48.03 19.62 -20.06
C ASP A 10 -47.41 20.99 -19.77
N ILE A 11 -47.03 21.24 -18.51
CA ILE A 11 -46.33 22.46 -18.13
C ILE A 11 -44.91 22.40 -18.74
N ARG A 12 -44.67 23.25 -19.74
CA ARG A 12 -43.33 23.43 -20.33
C ARG A 12 -42.38 23.92 -19.24
N THR A 13 -41.51 23.03 -18.76
CA THR A 13 -40.41 23.41 -17.87
C THR A 13 -39.16 23.63 -18.72
N HIS A 14 -38.38 24.67 -18.41
CA HIS A 14 -37.10 24.92 -19.08
C HIS A 14 -36.03 23.86 -18.78
N SER A 15 -36.32 22.90 -17.88
CA SER A 15 -35.42 21.85 -17.41
C SER A 15 -34.86 20.96 -18.53
N GLY A 16 -35.56 20.83 -19.67
CA GLY A 16 -35.12 20.06 -20.84
C GLY A 16 -34.65 20.90 -22.04
N THR A 17 -34.75 22.23 -21.99
CA THR A 17 -34.42 23.10 -23.15
C THR A 17 -32.97 23.56 -23.23
N VAL A 18 -32.23 23.52 -22.12
CA VAL A 18 -30.83 23.94 -22.12
C VAL A 18 -29.99 22.73 -22.51
N LYS A 19 -29.63 22.63 -23.79
CA LYS A 19 -28.53 21.75 -24.23
C LYS A 19 -27.34 21.97 -23.30
N ASP A 20 -26.65 20.90 -22.91
CA ASP A 20 -25.41 20.91 -22.11
C ASP A 20 -24.34 21.81 -22.77
N THR A 21 -24.49 23.12 -22.61
CA THR A 21 -23.48 24.10 -22.95
C THR A 21 -22.52 24.14 -21.78
N VAL A 22 -21.22 24.04 -22.08
CA VAL A 22 -20.19 24.17 -21.06
C VAL A 22 -20.28 25.59 -20.50
N LEU A 23 -20.96 25.73 -19.36
CA LEU A 23 -21.04 27.01 -18.67
C LEU A 23 -19.64 27.35 -18.15
N PRO A 24 -19.05 28.50 -18.54
CA PRO A 24 -17.66 28.82 -18.21
C PRO A 24 -17.36 28.74 -16.71
N HIS A 25 -18.29 29.17 -15.85
CA HIS A 25 -18.13 29.07 -14.39
C HIS A 25 -18.09 27.63 -13.89
N LYS A 26 -18.89 26.71 -14.45
CA LYS A 26 -18.84 25.29 -14.09
C LYS A 26 -17.54 24.63 -14.54
N ALA A 27 -17.05 25.01 -15.72
CA ALA A 27 -15.76 24.54 -16.22
C ALA A 27 -14.60 25.00 -15.33
N HIS A 28 -14.62 26.26 -14.90
CA HIS A 28 -13.59 26.81 -14.01
C HIS A 28 -13.62 26.11 -12.64
N LEU A 29 -14.80 25.91 -12.05
CA LEU A 29 -14.91 25.15 -10.82
C LEU A 29 -14.37 23.73 -10.99
N ARG A 30 -14.73 23.03 -12.06
CA ARG A 30 -14.21 21.68 -12.33
C ARG A 30 -12.69 21.67 -12.46
N LEU A 31 -12.11 22.68 -13.11
CA LEU A 31 -10.67 22.84 -13.24
C LEU A 31 -10.01 22.99 -11.86
N CYS A 32 -10.53 23.88 -11.00
CA CYS A 32 -10.00 24.08 -9.65
C CYS A 32 -10.03 22.77 -8.83
N HIS A 33 -11.10 21.98 -8.94
CA HIS A 33 -11.16 20.67 -8.25
C HIS A 33 -10.09 19.70 -8.75
N ILE A 34 -9.84 19.65 -10.06
CA ILE A 34 -8.79 18.83 -10.64
C ILE A 34 -7.41 19.29 -10.15
N GLU A 35 -7.16 20.59 -10.14
CA GLU A 35 -5.90 21.17 -9.66
C GLU A 35 -5.66 20.83 -8.18
N MET A 36 -6.66 20.98 -7.32
CA MET A 36 -6.58 20.60 -5.91
C MET A 36 -6.29 19.10 -5.73
N GLU A 37 -6.93 18.25 -6.53
CA GLU A 37 -6.70 16.82 -6.48
C GLU A 37 -5.27 16.46 -6.92
N ILE A 38 -4.73 17.11 -7.95
CA ILE A 38 -3.33 16.95 -8.37
C ILE A 38 -2.39 17.33 -7.20
N ILE A 39 -2.63 18.46 -6.54
CA ILE A 39 -1.82 18.91 -5.39
C ILE A 39 -1.85 17.87 -4.27
N ARG A 40 -3.04 17.33 -3.95
CA ARG A 40 -3.21 16.28 -2.94
C ARG A 40 -2.42 15.02 -3.30
N ARG A 41 -2.58 14.51 -4.53
CA ARG A 41 -1.85 13.32 -5.00
C ARG A 41 -0.34 13.53 -5.02
N ASN A 42 0.13 14.72 -5.36
CA ASN A 42 1.55 15.05 -5.30
C ASN A 42 2.10 15.02 -3.86
N LYS A 43 1.31 15.46 -2.87
CA LYS A 43 1.70 15.35 -1.45
C LYS A 43 1.82 13.89 -1.01
N GLU A 44 0.85 13.06 -1.38
CA GLU A 44 0.88 11.62 -1.11
C GLU A 44 2.06 10.93 -1.80
N LYS A 45 2.33 11.28 -3.06
CA LYS A 45 3.48 10.80 -3.82
C LYS A 45 4.79 11.12 -3.11
N LYS A 46 4.99 12.36 -2.65
CA LYS A 46 6.20 12.74 -1.91
C LYS A 46 6.39 11.91 -0.64
N ALA A 47 5.32 11.69 0.12
CA ALA A 47 5.37 10.84 1.30
C ALA A 47 5.70 9.37 0.96
N ALA A 48 5.18 8.85 -0.15
CA ALA A 48 5.51 7.51 -0.63
C ALA A 48 6.97 7.40 -1.10
N GLN A 49 7.49 8.42 -1.78
CA GLN A 49 8.88 8.46 -2.21
C GLN A 49 9.84 8.45 -1.02
N GLN A 50 9.52 9.18 0.06
CA GLN A 50 10.33 9.11 1.28
C GLN A 50 10.37 7.69 1.85
N ARG A 51 9.22 7.00 1.93
CA ARG A 51 9.18 5.61 2.42
C ARG A 51 10.00 4.67 1.54
N ILE A 52 9.98 4.85 0.22
CA ILE A 52 10.80 4.07 -0.71
C ILE A 52 12.29 4.31 -0.43
N ALA A 53 12.70 5.57 -0.28
CA ALA A 53 14.08 5.92 0.04
C ALA A 53 14.55 5.31 1.37
N ASP A 54 13.70 5.33 2.40
CA ASP A 54 14.02 4.72 3.70
C ASP A 54 14.20 3.19 3.58
N ILE A 55 13.35 2.53 2.77
CA ILE A 55 13.47 1.09 2.48
C ILE A 55 14.77 0.79 1.73
N GLU A 56 15.10 1.58 0.72
CA GLU A 56 16.34 1.42 -0.05
C GLU A 56 17.58 1.58 0.84
N ALA A 57 17.59 2.59 1.71
CA ALA A 57 18.65 2.77 2.70
C ALA A 57 18.78 1.54 3.61
N ARG A 58 17.66 1.01 4.11
CA ARG A 58 17.66 -0.18 4.96
C ARG A 58 18.18 -1.43 4.23
N ILE A 59 17.86 -1.58 2.95
CA ILE A 59 18.39 -2.68 2.12
C ILE A 59 19.91 -2.58 2.00
N GLN A 60 20.46 -1.37 1.82
CA GLN A 60 21.91 -1.16 1.73
C GLN A 60 22.61 -1.50 3.06
N GLU A 61 22.04 -1.09 4.19
CA GLU A 61 22.54 -1.45 5.52
C GLU A 61 22.57 -2.97 5.70
N ILE A 62 21.48 -3.67 5.36
CA ILE A 62 21.40 -5.14 5.46
C ILE A 62 22.45 -5.80 4.57
N ALA A 63 22.68 -5.29 3.36
CA ALA A 63 23.70 -5.82 2.46
C ALA A 63 25.11 -5.65 3.03
N ALA A 64 25.40 -4.51 3.68
CA ALA A 64 26.65 -4.27 4.37
C ALA A 64 26.83 -5.21 5.57
N GLU A 65 25.81 -5.36 6.41
CA GLU A 65 25.79 -6.28 7.54
C GLU A 65 26.04 -7.73 7.10
N LYS A 66 25.34 -8.18 6.04
CA LYS A 66 25.56 -9.51 5.44
C LYS A 66 27.01 -9.70 5.01
N LYS A 67 27.61 -8.70 4.37
CA LYS A 67 29.01 -8.77 3.93
C LYS A 67 29.97 -8.88 5.11
N LEU A 68 29.71 -8.17 6.21
CA LEU A 68 30.50 -8.28 7.43
C LEU A 68 30.38 -9.67 8.06
N LEU A 69 29.16 -10.21 8.16
CA LEU A 69 28.92 -11.55 8.71
C LEU A 69 29.61 -12.63 7.87
N LEU A 70 29.54 -12.54 6.54
CA LEU A 70 30.23 -13.47 5.65
C LEU A 70 31.75 -13.46 5.85
N LYS A 71 32.36 -12.28 6.00
CA LYS A 71 33.79 -12.19 6.32
C LYS A 71 34.14 -12.86 7.65
N VAL A 72 33.33 -12.64 8.69
CA VAL A 72 33.55 -13.30 9.99
C VAL A 72 33.45 -14.81 9.87
N VAL A 73 32.53 -15.33 9.05
CA VAL A 73 32.40 -16.77 8.79
C VAL A 73 33.60 -17.31 8.01
N GLU A 74 34.07 -16.59 6.99
CA GLU A 74 35.27 -16.95 6.21
C GLU A 74 36.55 -16.93 7.08
N GLU A 75 36.71 -15.92 7.92
CA GLU A 75 37.84 -15.80 8.86
C GLU A 75 37.81 -16.86 9.96
N LYS A 76 36.62 -17.31 10.36
CA LYS A 76 36.41 -18.41 11.32
C LYS A 76 36.38 -19.78 10.64
N GLY A 77 37.01 -19.93 9.47
CA GLY A 77 37.06 -21.15 8.67
C GLY A 77 37.04 -22.44 9.51
N ASP A 78 36.09 -23.32 9.20
CA ASP A 78 35.91 -24.66 9.75
C ASP A 78 36.03 -24.79 11.28
N VAL A 79 35.13 -24.16 12.02
CA VAL A 79 34.65 -24.80 13.26
C VAL A 79 33.45 -25.66 12.92
N SER A 80 33.70 -26.77 12.21
CA SER A 80 32.78 -27.90 12.27
C SER A 80 32.56 -28.19 13.77
N PRO A 81 31.33 -28.14 14.30
CA PRO A 81 31.12 -28.53 15.67
C PRO A 81 31.40 -30.03 15.72
N GLN A 82 32.60 -30.40 16.19
CA GLN A 82 32.83 -31.78 16.60
C GLN A 82 31.72 -32.10 17.59
N PRO A 83 30.92 -33.16 17.35
CA PRO A 83 29.89 -33.56 18.30
C PRO A 83 30.61 -33.92 19.60
N GLN A 84 30.57 -33.02 20.58
CA GLN A 84 31.05 -33.36 21.90
C GLN A 84 30.19 -34.53 22.40
N PRO A 85 30.80 -35.64 22.85
CA PRO A 85 30.04 -36.75 23.39
C PRO A 85 29.42 -36.27 24.70
N GLY A 86 28.16 -35.84 24.63
CA GLY A 86 27.36 -35.56 25.81
C GLY A 86 27.25 -36.81 26.69
N PRO A 87 27.07 -36.65 28.01
CA PRO A 87 27.02 -37.76 28.93
C PRO A 87 25.94 -38.76 28.50
N ARG A 88 26.32 -40.04 28.37
CA ARG A 88 25.43 -41.13 27.98
C ARG A 88 24.23 -41.15 28.90
N ARG A 89 23.04 -40.84 28.36
CA ARG A 89 21.78 -40.99 29.09
C ARG A 89 21.62 -42.48 29.40
N SER A 90 21.74 -42.81 30.69
CA SER A 90 21.41 -44.13 31.22
C SER A 90 20.00 -44.50 30.77
N THR A 91 19.87 -45.65 30.12
CA THR A 91 18.61 -46.26 29.71
C THR A 91 17.82 -46.68 30.95
N GLY A 92 17.19 -45.72 31.61
CA GLY A 92 16.21 -45.94 32.68
C GLY A 92 14.82 -45.69 32.14
N GLY A 93 14.23 -46.70 31.48
CA GLY A 93 12.85 -46.64 31.00
C GLY A 93 11.86 -46.40 32.13
N PHE A 94 10.83 -45.59 31.85
CA PHE A 94 9.77 -45.24 32.78
C PHE A 94 8.86 -46.45 33.01
N LYS A 95 8.76 -46.94 34.26
CA LYS A 95 7.87 -48.05 34.63
C LYS A 95 6.54 -47.50 35.14
N ILE A 96 5.50 -47.61 34.31
CA ILE A 96 4.12 -47.37 34.72
C ILE A 96 3.65 -48.62 35.48
N ARG A 97 3.16 -48.43 36.71
CA ARG A 97 2.46 -49.46 37.47
C ARG A 97 0.96 -49.18 37.41
N TYR A 98 0.21 -50.20 37.04
CA TYR A 98 -1.26 -50.24 37.10
C TYR A 98 -1.72 -50.26 38.56
#